data_AF-A0A2P7QV57-F1
#
_entry.id   AF-A0A2P7QV57-F1
#
_cell.length_a   1.000
_cell.length_b   1.000
_cell.length_c   1.000
_cell.angle_alpha   90.00
_cell.angle_beta   90.00
_cell.angle_gamma   90.00
#
_symmetry.space_group_name_H-M   'P 1'
#
loop_
_entity.id
_entity.type
_entity.pdbx_description
1 polymer ?
#
loop_
_entity_poly.entity_id
_entity_poly.type
_entity_poly.pdbx_seq_one_letter_code
_entity_poly.pdbx_strand_id
1 'polypeptide(L)' 'MSSNHDFYSARAAEARADANSAKLDNVRDRCLRSAEAWEAMAARAHRSEVFRAKQEEEKAATRLDA' A
#
# COMPACT_ATOMS: atom_id res chain seq x y z
N MET A 1 -3.32 4.14 -14.87
CA MET A 1 -2.22 4.40 -13.91
C MET A 1 -2.58 3.69 -12.61
N SER A 2 -1.76 2.75 -12.15
CA SER A 2 -1.96 2.10 -10.84
C SER A 2 -1.51 3.06 -9.74
N SER A 3 -2.25 3.18 -8.64
CA SER A 3 -1.79 3.98 -7.49
C SER A 3 -0.61 3.30 -6.81
N ASN A 4 0.19 4.05 -6.03
CA ASN A 4 1.26 3.44 -5.24
C ASN A 4 0.68 2.42 -4.24
N HIS A 5 -0.51 2.70 -3.70
CA HIS A 5 -1.24 1.77 -2.86
C HIS A 5 -1.51 0.44 -3.57
N ASP A 6 -2.03 0.49 -4.79
CA ASP A 6 -2.41 -0.72 -5.54
C ASP A 6 -1.18 -1.53 -5.94
N PHE A 7 -0.09 -0.86 -6.34
CA PHE A 7 1.18 -1.52 -6.63
C PHE A 7 1.72 -2.27 -5.41
N TYR A 8 1.79 -1.62 -4.24
CA TYR A 8 2.29 -2.27 -3.03
C TYR A 8 1.35 -3.39 -2.55
N SER A 9 0.03 -3.21 -2.69
CA SER A 9 -0.96 -4.24 -2.37
C SER A 9 -0.80 -5.49 -3.23
N ALA A 10 -0.55 -5.32 -4.54
CA ALA A 10 -0.28 -6.43 -5.44
C ALA A 10 1.01 -7.19 -5.03
N ARG A 11 2.07 -6.48 -4.67
CA ARG A 11 3.32 -7.11 -4.19
C ARG A 11 3.15 -7.87 -2.88
N ALA A 12 2.34 -7.35 -1.96
CA ALA A 12 1.99 -8.06 -0.73
C ALA A 12 1.24 -9.37 -1.04
N ALA A 13 0.27 -9.34 -1.95
CA ALA A 13 -0.49 -10.52 -2.36
C ALA A 13 0.40 -11.58 -3.03
N GLU A 14 1.31 -11.16 -3.92
CA GLU A 14 2.32 -12.05 -4.53
C GLU A 14 3.18 -12.72 -3.46
N ALA A 15 3.72 -11.95 -2.51
CA ALA A 15 4.55 -12.50 -1.44
C ALA A 15 3.79 -13.48 -0.52
N ARG A 16 2.48 -13.24 -0.27
CA ARG A 16 1.63 -14.20 0.46
C ARG A 16 1.39 -15.48 -0.34
N ALA A 17 1.18 -15.37 -1.66
CA ALA A 17 1.05 -16.54 -2.52
C ALA A 17 2.34 -17.39 -2.52
N ASP A 18 3.50 -16.72 -2.58
CA ASP A 18 4.80 -17.38 -2.48
C ASP A 18 4.96 -18.10 -1.13
N ALA A 19 4.60 -17.44 -0.02
CA ALA A 19 4.61 -18.04 1.32
C ALA A 19 3.75 -19.31 1.40
N ASN A 20 2.56 -19.29 0.80
CA ASN A 20 1.66 -20.44 0.75
C ASN A 20 2.22 -21.61 -0.09
N SER A 21 3.01 -21.30 -1.12
CA SER A 21 3.64 -22.32 -1.97
C SER A 21 4.93 -22.90 -1.38
N ALA A 22 5.56 -22.18 -0.45
CA ALA A 22 6.85 -22.54 0.13
C ALA A 22 6.80 -23.87 0.88
N LYS A 23 7.81 -24.72 0.62
CA LYS A 23 7.96 -26.03 1.28
C LYS A 23 8.83 -26.00 2.52
N LEU A 24 9.64 -24.96 2.68
CA LEU A 24 10.53 -24.77 3.82
C LEU A 24 10.03 -23.61 4.67
N ASP A 25 10.04 -23.80 5.98
CA ASP A 25 9.56 -22.81 6.94
C ASP A 25 10.34 -21.49 6.84
N ASN A 26 11.67 -21.56 6.71
CA ASN A 26 12.51 -20.36 6.57
C ASN A 26 12.20 -19.54 5.31
N VAL A 27 11.76 -20.18 4.22
CA VAL A 27 11.33 -19.51 2.99
C VAL A 27 9.96 -18.87 3.21
N ARG A 28 9.02 -19.62 3.80
CA ARG A 28 7.69 -19.09 4.15
C ARG A 28 7.80 -17.84 5.03
N ASP A 29 8.60 -17.90 6.09
CA ASP A 29 8.77 -16.80 7.04
C ASP A 29 9.42 -15.57 6.38
N ARG A 30 10.35 -15.77 5.44
CA ARG A 30 10.91 -14.66 4.65
C ARG A 30 9.86 -14.04 3.74
N CYS A 31 9.03 -14.84 3.08
CA CYS A 31 7.95 -14.34 2.23
C CYS A 31 6.88 -13.59 3.03
N LEU A 32 6.51 -14.08 4.22
CA LEU A 32 5.58 -13.38 5.11
C LEU A 32 6.12 -12.02 5.56
N ARG A 33 7.40 -11.93 5.96
CA ARG A 33 8.04 -10.64 6.29
C ARG A 33 8.07 -9.67 5.10
N SER A 34 8.24 -10.20 3.88
CA SER A 34 8.15 -9.39 2.65
C SER A 34 6.73 -8.85 2.48
N ALA A 35 5.71 -9.69 2.63
CA ALA A 35 4.31 -9.28 2.55
C ALA A 35 3.97 -8.17 3.56
N GLU A 36 4.39 -8.32 4.82
CA GLU A 36 4.21 -7.30 5.86
C GLU A 36 4.86 -5.96 5.49
N ALA A 37 6.07 -5.99 4.93
CA ALA A 37 6.76 -4.77 4.49
C ALA A 37 6.02 -4.08 3.33
N TRP A 38 5.51 -4.85 2.36
CA TRP A 38 4.67 -4.31 1.28
C TRP A 38 3.36 -3.72 1.79
N GLU A 39 2.70 -4.39 2.74
CA GLU A 39 1.46 -3.89 3.36
C GLU A 39 1.69 -2.58 4.13
N ALA A 40 2.79 -2.48 4.85
CA ALA A 40 3.16 -1.24 5.54
C ALA A 40 3.36 -0.07 4.55
N MET A 41 3.98 -0.34 3.39
CA MET A 41 4.14 0.65 2.32
C MET A 41 2.80 1.00 1.66
N ALA A 42 1.93 0.03 1.40
CA ALA A 42 0.58 0.27 0.88
C ALA A 42 -0.21 1.18 1.83
N ALA A 43 -0.21 0.87 3.13
CA ALA A 43 -0.88 1.70 4.13
C ALA A 43 -0.34 3.13 4.16
N ARG A 44 0.98 3.32 4.02
CA ARG A 44 1.59 4.66 3.95
C ARG A 44 1.20 5.41 2.68
N ALA A 45 1.16 4.74 1.54
CA ALA A 45 0.73 5.31 0.27
C ALA A 45 -0.72 5.78 0.35
N HIS A 46 -1.62 4.92 0.85
CA HIS A 46 -3.03 5.24 1.04
C HIS A 46 -3.23 6.45 1.94
N ARG A 47 -2.55 6.51 3.09
CA ARG A 47 -2.62 7.69 3.99
C ARG A 47 -2.20 8.99 3.29
N SER A 48 -1.15 8.92 2.48
CA SER A 48 -0.66 10.08 1.73
C SER A 48 -1.68 10.55 0.69
N GLU A 49 -2.32 9.60 -0.01
CA GLU A 49 -3.35 9.89 -1.00
C GLU A 49 -4.60 10.51 -0.37
N VAL A 50 -5.08 9.96 0.75
CA VAL A 50 -6.21 10.51 1.52
C VAL A 50 -5.89 11.92 2.02
N PHE A 51 -4.70 12.15 2.57
CA PHE A 51 -4.30 13.47 3.02
C PHE A 51 -4.27 14.48 1.88
N ARG A 52 -3.70 14.09 0.72
CA ARG A 52 -3.68 14.95 -0.46
C ARG A 52 -5.09 15.28 -0.94
N ALA A 53 -6.00 14.30 -1.00
CA ALA A 53 -7.39 14.54 -1.41
C ALA A 53 -8.06 15.58 -0.50
N LYS A 54 -7.93 15.44 0.82
CA LYS A 54 -8.44 16.42 1.79
C LYS A 54 -7.86 17.81 1.59
N GLN A 55 -6.54 17.93 1.40
CA GLN A 55 -5.92 19.24 1.17
C GLN A 55 -6.40 19.89 -0.13
N GLU A 56 -6.66 19.13 -1.18
CA GLU A 56 -7.20 19.68 -2.42
C GLU A 56 -8.66 20.12 -2.27
N GLU A 57 -9.48 19.39 -1.49
CA GLU A 57 -10.84 19.80 -1.12
C GLU A 57 -10.84 21.12 -0.33
N GLU A 58 -10.00 21.24 0.70
CA GLU A 58 -9.86 22.46 1.52
C GLU A 58 -9.40 23.67 0.69
N LYS A 59 -8.42 23.48 -0.20
CA LYS A 59 -7.96 24.53 -1.12
C LYS A 59 -9.05 24.92 -2.11
N ALA A 60 -9.81 23.96 -2.64
CA ALA A 60 -10.90 24.24 -3.57
C ALA A 60 -12.00 25.05 -2.89
N ALA A 61 -12.38 24.70 -1.66
CA ALA A 61 -13.32 25.48 -0.86
C ALA A 61 -12.82 26.92 -0.64
N THR A 62 -11.56 27.07 -0.24
CA THR A 62 -10.95 28.41 -0.02
C THR A 62 -10.92 29.26 -1.30
N ARG A 63 -10.74 28.64 -2.47
CA ARG A 63 -10.77 29.34 -3.77
C ARG A 63 -12.18 29.72 -4.23
N LEU A 64 -13.21 29.03 -3.77
CA LEU A 64 -14.61 29.32 -4.07
C LEU A 64 -15.16 30.45 -3.18
N ASP A 65 -14.61 30.59 -1.97
CA ASP A 65 -15.00 31.62 -1.00
C ASP A 65 -14.28 32.98 -1.19
N ALA A 66 -13.32 33.07 -2.12
CA ALA A 66 -12.50 34.26 -2.41
C ALA A 66 -12.85 34.89 -3.78
#